data_AF-A0A2S6GIR6-F1
#
_entry.id   AF-A0A2S6GIR6-F1
#
_cell.length_a   1.000
_cell.length_b   1.000
_cell.length_c   1.000
_cell.angle_alpha   90.00
_cell.angle_beta   90.00
_cell.angle_gamma   90.00
#
_symmetry.space_group_name_H-M   'P 1'
#
loop_
_entity.id
_entity.type
_entity.pdbx_description
1 polymer ?
#
loop_
_entity_poly.entity_id
_entity_poly.type
_entity_poly.pdbx_seq_one_letter_code
_entity_poly.pdbx_strand_id
1 'polypeptide(L)' 'MTAVILDEQLDRQFSQLAKQAHISIDQAVNDALREYLVDYNDAQLAEKALDELDNNEDELIDWNEAKKSLYE' A
#
# COMPACT_ATOMS: atom_id res chain seq x y z
N MET A 1 -13.43 -7.57 -18.32
CA MET A 1 -12.57 -8.53 -17.62
C MET A 1 -11.22 -8.51 -18.28
N THR A 2 -10.20 -8.07 -17.55
CA THR A 2 -8.80 -8.16 -17.98
C THR A 2 -8.27 -9.52 -17.52
N ALA A 3 -7.62 -10.27 -18.40
CA ALA A 3 -7.00 -11.53 -18.04
C ALA A 3 -5.59 -11.25 -17.49
N VAL A 4 -5.33 -11.66 -16.25
CA VAL A 4 -3.99 -11.64 -15.65
C VAL A 4 -3.39 -13.02 -15.85
N ILE A 5 -2.23 -13.09 -16.50
CA ILE A 5 -1.50 -14.34 -16.67
C ILE A 5 -0.50 -14.44 -15.53
N LEU A 6 -0.68 -15.44 -14.68
CA LEU A 6 0.24 -15.77 -13.59
C LEU A 6 1.27 -16.78 -14.08
N ASP A 7 2.50 -16.68 -13.56
CA ASP A 7 3.46 -17.76 -13.68
C ASP A 7 3.07 -18.95 -12.79
N GLU A 8 3.73 -20.09 -13.01
CA GLU A 8 3.43 -21.35 -12.30
C GLU A 8 3.66 -21.27 -10.78
N GLN A 9 4.55 -20.39 -10.31
CA GLN A 9 4.80 -20.23 -8.89
C GLN A 9 3.68 -19.42 -8.24
N LEU A 10 3.32 -18.27 -8.83
CA LEU A 10 2.25 -17.41 -8.35
C LEU A 10 0.91 -18.12 -8.40
N ASP A 11 0.60 -18.86 -9.46
CA ASP A 11 -0.64 -19.63 -9.58
C ASP A 11 -0.79 -20.64 -8.43
N ARG A 12 0.29 -21.35 -8.08
CA ARG A 12 0.30 -22.27 -6.94
C ARG A 12 0.10 -21.57 -5.60
N GLN A 13 0.74 -20.43 -5.39
CA GLN A 13 0.63 -19.67 -4.15
C GLN A 13 -0.78 -19.08 -3.98
N PHE A 14 -1.33 -18.46 -5.03
CA PHE A 14 -2.70 -17.93 -5.00
C PHE A 14 -3.75 -19.03 -4.89
N SER A 15 -3.54 -20.20 -5.51
CA SER A 15 -4.41 -21.37 -5.31
C SER A 15 -4.46 -21.82 -3.85
N GLN A 16 -3.31 -21.83 -3.16
CA GLN A 16 -3.24 -22.19 -1.74
C GLN A 16 -3.92 -21.14 -0.86
N LEU A 17 -3.67 -19.86 -1.12
CA LEU A 17 -4.25 -18.75 -0.39
C LEU A 17 -5.78 -18.72 -0.56
N ALA A 18 -6.26 -18.84 -1.79
CA ALA A 18 -7.68 -18.91 -2.11
C ALA A 18 -8.38 -20.08 -1.37
N LYS A 19 -7.72 -21.25 -1.33
CA LYS A 19 -8.22 -22.42 -0.60
C LYS A 19 -8.29 -22.19 0.92
N GLN A 20 -7.27 -21.56 1.50
CA GLN A 20 -7.22 -21.27 2.95
C GLN A 20 -8.25 -20.21 3.35
N ALA A 21 -8.43 -19.18 2.53
CA ALA A 21 -9.36 -18.09 2.77
C ALA A 21 -10.80 -18.36 2.30
N HIS A 22 -11.05 -19.52 1.66
CA HIS A 22 -12.35 -19.88 1.08
C HIS A 22 -12.88 -18.85 0.06
N ILE A 23 -11.99 -18.30 -0.77
CA ILE A 23 -12.30 -17.34 -1.85
C ILE A 23 -11.85 -17.90 -3.20
N SER A 24 -12.19 -17.22 -4.30
CA SER A 24 -11.68 -17.58 -5.62
C SER A 24 -10.24 -17.07 -5.82
N ILE A 25 -9.50 -17.70 -6.72
CA ILE A 25 -8.16 -17.24 -7.14
C ILE A 25 -8.25 -15.81 -7.69
N ASP A 26 -9.26 -15.53 -8.52
CA ASP A 26 -9.47 -14.19 -9.07
C ASP A 26 -9.67 -13.14 -7.98
N GLN A 27 -10.39 -13.47 -6.91
CA GLN A 27 -10.57 -12.57 -5.79
C GLN A 27 -9.25 -12.36 -5.03
N ALA A 28 -8.53 -13.44 -4.73
CA ALA A 28 -7.22 -13.38 -4.07
C ALA A 28 -6.22 -12.51 -4.85
N VAL A 29 -6.16 -12.65 -6.18
CA VAL A 29 -5.29 -11.85 -7.05
C VAL A 29 -5.72 -10.38 -7.05
N ASN A 30 -7.03 -10.12 -7.17
CA ASN A 30 -7.53 -8.74 -7.14
C ASN A 30 -7.25 -8.04 -5.81
N ASP A 31 -7.41 -8.74 -4.69
CA ASP A 31 -7.14 -8.18 -3.37
C ASP A 31 -5.64 -7.89 -3.21
N ALA A 32 -4.76 -8.81 -3.62
CA ALA A 32 -3.31 -8.58 -3.61
C ALA A 32 -2.86 -7.40 -4.49
N LEU A 33 -3.47 -7.24 -5.68
CA LEU A 33 -3.17 -6.10 -6.55
C LEU A 33 -3.62 -4.77 -5.94
N ARG A 34 -4.75 -4.76 -5.22
CA ARG A 34 -5.22 -3.56 -4.51
C ARG A 34 -4.27 -3.20 -3.37
N GLU A 35 -3.86 -4.17 -2.57
CA GLU A 35 -2.88 -3.95 -1.48
C GLU A 35 -1.57 -3.42 -2.04
N TYR A 36 -1.04 -4.02 -3.11
CA TYR A 36 0.18 -3.53 -3.78
C TYR A 36 0.08 -2.06 -4.21
N LEU A 37 -1.07 -1.65 -4.78
CA LEU A 37 -1.25 -0.26 -5.21
C LEU A 37 -1.31 0.72 -4.03
N VAL A 38 -1.87 0.30 -2.89
CA VAL A 38 -1.89 1.10 -1.66
C VAL A 38 -0.46 1.23 -1.12
N ASP A 39 0.25 0.12 -0.96
CA ASP A 39 1.63 0.10 -0.46
C ASP A 39 2.57 0.92 -1.35
N TYR A 40 2.39 0.85 -2.68
CA TYR A 40 3.14 1.67 -3.62
C TYR A 40 2.89 3.16 -3.41
N ASN A 41 1.63 3.56 -3.25
CA ASN A 41 1.29 4.95 -3.00
C ASN A 41 1.85 5.45 -1.66
N ASP A 42 1.74 4.64 -0.61
CA ASP A 42 2.28 4.98 0.71
C ASP A 42 3.81 5.11 0.68
N ALA A 43 4.50 4.24 -0.08
CA ALA A 43 5.94 4.34 -0.30
C ALA A 43 6.31 5.64 -1.03
N GLN A 44 5.57 6.04 -2.06
CA GLN A 44 5.80 7.30 -2.78
C GLN A 44 5.58 8.53 -1.90
N LEU A 45 4.56 8.50 -1.04
CA LEU A 45 4.32 9.58 -0.07
C LEU A 45 5.45 9.66 0.96
N ALA A 46 5.95 8.52 1.43
CA ALA A 46 7.08 8.48 2.35
C ALA A 46 8.38 9.00 1.69
N GLU A 47 8.68 8.59 0.46
CA GLU A 47 9.83 9.10 -0.31
C GLU A 47 9.74 10.61 -0.49
N LYS A 48 8.56 11.12 -0.88
CA LYS A 48 8.34 12.55 -1.02
C LYS A 48 8.57 13.31 0.30
N ALA A 49 8.07 12.78 1.42
CA ALA A 49 8.28 13.40 2.72
C ALA A 49 9.77 13.43 3.10
N LEU A 50 10.55 12.39 2.76
CA LEU A 50 11.99 12.38 2.96
C LEU A 50 12.69 13.44 2.09
N ASP A 51 12.30 13.57 0.83
CA ASP A 51 12.84 14.60 -0.06
C ASP A 51 12.55 16.03 0.45
N GLU A 52 11.36 16.27 1.00
CA GLU A 52 11.00 17.57 1.62
C GLU A 52 11.90 17.89 2.82
N LEU A 53 12.17 16.90 3.70
CA LEU A 53 13.10 17.04 4.83
C LEU A 53 14.53 17.35 4.35
N ASP A 54 15.01 16.64 3.34
CA ASP A 54 16.38 16.80 2.83
C ASP A 54 16.59 18.18 2.18
N ASN A 55 15.53 18.79 1.65
CA ASN A 55 15.57 20.12 1.05
C ASN A 55 15.29 21.26 2.04
N ASN A 56 15.07 20.98 3.33
CA ASN A 56 14.56 21.94 4.34
C ASN A 56 13.24 22.62 3.91
N GLU A 57 12.39 21.91 3.18
CA GLU A 57 11.05 22.37 2.79
C GLU A 57 10.00 22.07 3.88
N ASP A 58 10.44 21.46 4.97
CA ASP A 58 9.68 21.15 6.16
C ASP A 58 9.69 22.30 7.20
N GLU A 59 8.51 22.60 7.74
CA GLU A 59 8.36 23.57 8.82
C GLU A 59 8.36 22.87 10.19
N LEU A 60 9.25 23.29 11.08
CA LEU A 60 9.19 22.89 12.49
C LEU A 60 8.01 23.59 13.17
N ILE A 61 6.97 22.82 13.49
CA ILE A 61 5.83 23.30 14.25
C ILE A 61 6.03 23.11 15.77
N ASP A 62 5.52 24.03 16.58
CA ASP A 62 5.54 23.87 18.03
C ASP A 62 4.65 22.67 18.44
N TRP A 63 5.07 21.92 19.44
CA TRP A 63 4.33 20.74 19.90
C TRP A 63 2.90 21.07 20.37
N ASN A 64 2.66 22.25 20.94
CA ASN A 64 1.31 22.66 21.34
C ASN A 64 0.44 23.04 20.14
N GLU A 65 1.04 23.44 19.03
CA GLU A 65 0.37 23.70 17.76
C GLU A 65 0.01 22.40 17.05
N ALA A 66 0.95 21.45 16.98
CA ALA A 66 0.72 20.08 16.46
C ALA A 66 -0.40 19.34 17.22
N LYS A 67 -0.52 19.57 18.53
CA LYS A 67 -1.63 18.99 19.32
C LYS A 67 -2.99 19.56 18.95
N LYS A 68 -3.09 20.85 18.58
CA LYS A 68 -4.37 21.47 18.25
C LYS A 68 -4.93 20.92 16.94
N SER A 69 -4.08 20.69 15.94
CA SER A 69 -4.47 20.17 14.63
C SER A 69 -4.91 18.71 14.62
N LEU A 70 -4.63 17.93 15.67
CA LEU A 70 -5.07 16.52 15.80
C LEU A 70 -6.50 16.36 16.34
N TYR A 71 -7.12 17.43 16.85
CA TYR A 71 -8.47 17.40 17.44
C TYR A 71 -9.50 18.22 16.64
N GLU A 72 -9.13 18.70 15.46
CA GLU A 72 -10.03 19.27 14.43
C GLU A 72 -10.34 18.22 13.36
#